data_AF-A0A0H5BBS3-F1
#
_entry.id   AF-A0A0H5BBS3-F1
#
_cell.length_a   1.000
_cell.length_b   1.000
_cell.length_c   1.000
_cell.angle_alpha   90.00
_cell.angle_beta   90.00
_cell.angle_gamma   90.00
#
_symmetry.space_group_name_H-M   'P 1'
#
loop_
_entity.id
_entity.type
_entity.pdbx_description
1 polymer ?
#
loop_
_entity_poly.entity_id
_entity_poly.type
_entity_poly.pdbx_seq_one_letter_code
_entity_poly.pdbx_strand_id
1 'polypeptide(L)' 'MDETDRIGWSAEAVHQLRELAHERVPVHMISLRLKRPVEAVNAKLNELGLSTALAGEEH' A
#
# COMPACT_ATOMS: atom_id res chain seq x y z
N MET A 1 16.02 -22.04 -0.59
CA MET A 1 15.63 -21.28 0.62
C MET A 1 14.86 -20.09 0.11
N ASP A 2 13.55 -20.22 -0.03
CA ASP A 2 12.67 -19.12 -0.42
C ASP A 2 12.13 -18.49 0.87
N GLU A 3 12.93 -17.58 1.41
CA GLU A 3 12.67 -16.77 2.61
C GLU A 3 11.71 -15.61 2.30
N THR A 4 10.62 -15.87 1.57
CA THR A 4 9.62 -14.86 1.22
C THR A 4 8.32 -14.99 2.02
N ASP A 5 8.23 -16.02 2.86
CA ASP A 5 7.06 -16.31 3.70
C ASP A 5 7.21 -15.82 5.16
N ARG A 6 8.09 -14.85 5.45
CA ARG A 6 8.16 -14.19 6.76
C ARG A 6 8.12 -12.66 6.68
N ILE A 7 6.90 -12.11 6.68
CA ILE A 7 6.48 -10.88 7.38
C ILE A 7 6.81 -9.50 6.75
N GLY A 8 7.76 -9.34 5.84
CA GLY A 8 8.11 -8.02 5.28
C GLY A 8 7.43 -7.71 3.95
N TRP A 9 6.94 -6.49 3.75
CA TRP A 9 6.64 -6.00 2.40
C TRP A 9 7.86 -6.16 1.48
N SER A 10 7.73 -6.93 0.40
CA SER A 10 8.81 -7.08 -0.58
C SER A 10 9.11 -5.75 -1.26
N ALA A 11 10.37 -5.52 -1.67
CA ALA A 11 10.76 -4.28 -2.35
C ALA A 11 9.88 -3.96 -3.56
N GLU A 12 9.51 -4.99 -4.34
CA GLU A 12 8.57 -4.85 -5.46
C GLU A 12 7.17 -4.43 -5.01
N ALA A 13 6.63 -5.02 -3.94
CA ALA A 13 5.32 -4.65 -3.39
C ALA A 13 5.32 -3.22 -2.82
N VAL A 14 6.41 -2.78 -2.18
CA VAL A 14 6.58 -1.39 -1.71
C VAL A 14 6.67 -0.44 -2.90
N HIS A 15 7.40 -0.82 -3.94
CA HIS A 15 7.52 -0.02 -5.15
C HIS A 15 6.16 0.15 -5.84
N GLN A 16 5.42 -0.94 -6.06
CA GLN A 16 4.06 -0.89 -6.59
C GLN A 16 3.11 -0.08 -5.70
N LEU A 17 3.19 -0.23 -4.37
CA LEU A 17 2.41 0.58 -3.44
C LEU A 17 2.67 2.08 -3.64
N ARG A 18 3.94 2.46 -3.78
CA ARG A 18 4.36 3.85 -3.96
C ARG A 18 3.89 4.43 -5.29
N GLU A 19 4.03 3.69 -6.37
CA GLU A 19 3.53 4.09 -7.69
C GLU A 19 2.02 4.32 -7.65
N LEU A 20 1.27 3.35 -7.12
CA LEU A 20 -0.19 3.48 -6.99
C LEU A 20 -0.60 4.65 -6.08
N ALA A 21 0.15 4.89 -5.01
CA ALA A 21 -0.10 6.02 -4.13
C ALA A 21 0.15 7.37 -4.80
N HIS A 22 1.22 7.45 -5.60
CA HIS A 22 1.56 8.62 -6.40
C HIS A 22 0.51 8.89 -7.49
N GLU A 23 -0.02 7.84 -8.11
CA GLU A 23 -1.15 7.89 -9.03
C GLU A 23 -2.50 8.20 -8.34
N ARG A 24 -2.49 8.48 -7.03
CA ARG A 24 -3.69 8.83 -6.25
C ARG A 24 -4.75 7.71 -6.30
N VAL A 25 -4.32 6.46 -6.42
CA VAL A 25 -5.18 5.28 -6.48
C VAL A 25 -5.85 5.04 -5.11
N PRO A 26 -7.14 4.68 -5.06
CA PRO A 26 -7.83 4.35 -3.81
C PRO A 26 -7.19 3.15 -3.09
N VAL A 27 -7.12 3.19 -1.76
CA VAL A 27 -6.59 2.08 -0.95
C VAL A 27 -7.30 0.74 -1.22
N HIS A 28 -8.60 0.77 -1.55
CA HIS A 28 -9.37 -0.41 -1.94
C HIS A 28 -8.84 -1.03 -3.24
N MET A 29 -8.53 -0.21 -4.25
CA MET A 29 -7.95 -0.66 -5.52
C MET A 29 -6.52 -1.19 -5.33
N ILE A 30 -5.74 -0.54 -4.47
CA ILE A 30 -4.38 -1.00 -4.11
C ILE A 30 -4.44 -2.35 -3.42
N SER A 31 -5.37 -2.52 -2.48
CA SER A 31 -5.62 -3.79 -1.78
C SER A 31 -5.97 -4.90 -2.77
N LEU A 32 -6.83 -4.63 -3.76
CA LEU A 32 -7.17 -5.59 -4.82
C LEU A 32 -5.96 -5.96 -5.68
N ARG A 33 -5.13 -4.97 -6.06
CA ARG A 33 -3.94 -5.18 -6.90
C ARG A 33 -2.87 -6.01 -6.19
N LEU A 34 -2.57 -5.65 -4.94
CA LEU A 34 -1.55 -6.30 -4.13
C LEU A 34 -2.06 -7.57 -3.45
N LYS A 35 -3.38 -7.85 -3.55
CA LYS A 35 -4.07 -8.93 -2.82
C LYS A 35 -3.75 -8.92 -1.33
N ARG A 36 -3.59 -7.72 -0.76
CA ARG A 36 -3.27 -7.50 0.65
C ARG A 36 -4.44 -6.79 1.34
N PRO A 37 -4.69 -7.05 2.62
CA PRO A 37 -5.77 -6.38 3.34
C PRO A 37 -5.56 -4.87 3.40
N VAL A 38 -6.65 -4.12 3.30
CA VAL A 38 -6.64 -2.64 3.32
C VAL A 38 -5.92 -2.10 4.56
N GLU A 39 -6.07 -2.73 5.72
CA GLU A 39 -5.37 -2.33 6.95
C GLU A 39 -3.85 -2.41 6.81
N ALA A 40 -3.31 -3.48 6.21
CA ALA A 40 -1.87 -3.62 5.99
C ALA A 40 -1.34 -2.62 4.95
N VAL A 41 -2.14 -2.36 3.91
CA VAL A 41 -1.84 -1.34 2.88
C VAL A 41 -1.82 0.04 3.53
N ASN A 42 -2.83 0.39 4.31
CA ASN A 42 -2.95 1.67 4.99
C ASN A 42 -1.85 1.89 6.03
N ALA A 43 -1.57 0.87 6.85
CA ALA A 43 -0.45 0.89 7.78
C ALA A 43 0.86 1.16 7.04
N LYS A 44 1.09 0.48 5.89
CA LYS A 44 2.33 0.68 5.13
C LYS A 44 2.42 2.04 4.47
N LEU A 45 1.32 2.56 3.93
CA LEU A 45 1.24 3.91 3.39
C LEU A 45 1.57 4.94 4.46
N ASN A 46 0.99 4.77 5.66
CA ASN A 46 1.25 5.63 6.81
C ASN A 46 2.71 5.54 7.28
N GLU A 47 3.29 4.34 7.36
CA GLU A 47 4.72 4.15 7.66
C GLU A 47 5.65 4.84 6.64
N LEU A 48 5.25 4.87 5.36
CA LEU A 48 6.02 5.50 4.28
C LEU A 48 5.76 7.01 4.13
N GLY A 49 4.79 7.57 4.88
CA GLY A 49 4.36 8.96 4.73
C GLY A 49 3.68 9.26 3.38
N LEU A 50 3.09 8.24 2.75
CA LEU A 50 2.43 8.36 1.45
C LEU A 50 0.92 8.54 1.62
N SER A 51 0.41 9.72 1.27
CA SER A 51 -1.03 10.03 1.31
C SER A 51 -1.70 9.73 -0.03
N THR A 52 -2.44 8.60 -0.10
CA THR A 52 -3.31 8.30 -1.25
C THR A 52 -4.55 9.20 -1.24
N ALA A 53 -5.28 9.26 -2.36
CA ALA A 53 -6.44 10.17 -2.52
C ALA A 53 -7.66 9.84 -1.66
N LEU A 54 -7.54 8.89 -0.73
CA LEU A 54 -8.67 8.42 0.07
C LEU A 54 -8.33 8.40 1.56
N ALA A 55 -7.61 9.41 2.03
CA ALA A 55 -7.94 10.00 3.33
C ALA A 55 -8.94 11.12 3.02
N GLY A 56 -10.19 10.97 3.48
CA GLY A 56 -11.19 12.01 3.33
C GLY A 56 -10.68 13.32 3.92
N GLU A 57 -10.32 14.26 3.05
CA GLU A 57 -10.24 15.67 3.41
C GLU A 57 -11.70 16.15 3.48
N GLU A 58 -12.34 15.85 4.61
CA GLU A 58 -13.57 16.51 5.01
C GLU A 58 -13.20 17.90 5.55
N HIS A 59 -13.31 18.88 4.63
CA HIS A 59 -13.54 20.33 4.82
C HIS A 59 -12.56 21.16 5.68
#